data_AF-A0A9E7PKE7-F1
#
_entry.id   AF-A0A9E7PKE7-F1
#
_cell.length_a   1.000
_cell.length_b   1.000
_cell.length_c   1.000
_cell.angle_alpha   90.00
_cell.angle_beta   90.00
_cell.angle_gamma   90.00
#
_symmetry.space_group_name_H-M   'P 1'
#
loop_
_entity.id
_entity.type
_entity.pdbx_description
1 polymer ?
#
loop_
_entity_poly.entity_id
_entity_poly.type
_entity_poly.pdbx_seq_one_letter_code
_entity_poly.pdbx_strand_id
1 'polypeptide(L)'
;MNASFIFADPDEAWVIEMCGGNLSETESLWVAKKVPDGTVFAASNIFRIRDIEPGNPDILYSKNLFEVAEKNGWWSAQNKTLDWLNTVSNGEYSHPYYSLSRIWSIYNRISPSQNFSPYVEDSFSREYPFSVSPDHLLNDTEIFSIFRDHYEGTVFDLTTGIAAGPYGDPYRIRGEFDSHTDFKDGEIRPGAWPRPISAYYCAYSYVTESRREMSYPVGGLCWFGFAQPSESCYTPLYVGTNALPESFENGNRSQYNRNSAWWSFNFVTNWARLQYSYIFPEIKEEQQKHENLFLLRQAEIEEEALEILNREGEDACKEYLTSYTVDTAEDLVSSWWNLSDSLVVSYTNGGIYDPVSKNTAYPGYPDWWYQDAGYQYGPRIYDMNGLDSTPDLVYVNETVYTTPGSEYEYILEHQTAENCS
;
A
#
# COMPACT_ATOMS: atom_id res chain seq x y z
N MET A 1 -23.59 -5.54 8.75
CA MET A 1 -22.64 -5.15 7.68
C MET A 1 -22.27 -3.70 7.90
N ASN A 2 -20.98 -3.44 8.16
CA ASN A 2 -20.45 -2.09 8.32
C ASN A 2 -19.68 -1.72 7.05
N ALA A 3 -19.87 -0.51 6.53
CA ALA A 3 -19.24 -0.06 5.29
C ALA A 3 -18.98 1.45 5.30
N SER A 4 -17.88 1.86 4.66
CA SER A 4 -17.57 3.25 4.37
C SER A 4 -17.54 3.46 2.86
N PHE A 5 -18.16 4.53 2.39
CA PHE A 5 -18.19 4.93 0.99
C PHE A 5 -17.65 6.35 0.88
N ILE A 6 -16.87 6.61 -0.16
CA ILE A 6 -16.33 7.93 -0.46
C ILE A 6 -16.94 8.38 -1.79
N PHE A 7 -17.55 9.56 -1.79
CA PHE A 7 -18.10 10.20 -2.97
C PHE A 7 -17.34 11.50 -3.20
N ALA A 8 -16.95 11.76 -4.43
CA ALA A 8 -16.35 13.02 -4.81
C ALA A 8 -16.85 13.44 -6.19
N ASP A 9 -17.03 14.73 -6.37
CA ASP A 9 -17.27 15.38 -7.64
C ASP A 9 -16.30 16.59 -7.77
N PRO A 10 -16.36 17.38 -8.84
CA PRO A 10 -15.44 18.51 -9.02
C PRO A 10 -15.53 19.62 -7.97
N ASP A 11 -16.57 19.64 -7.12
CA ASP A 11 -16.83 20.71 -6.15
C ASP A 11 -16.71 20.23 -4.69
N GLU A 12 -16.99 18.96 -4.39
CA GLU A 12 -16.93 18.45 -3.02
C GLU A 12 -16.65 16.95 -2.88
N ALA A 13 -16.21 16.55 -1.69
CA ALA A 13 -16.04 15.16 -1.30
C ALA A 13 -16.74 14.85 0.03
N TRP A 14 -17.35 13.68 0.12
CA TRP A 14 -18.12 13.21 1.27
C TRP A 14 -17.73 11.77 1.64
N VAL A 15 -17.63 11.53 2.94
CA VAL A 15 -17.47 10.19 3.51
C VAL A 15 -18.81 9.77 4.10
N ILE A 16 -19.31 8.60 3.72
CA ILE A 16 -20.54 8.01 4.26
C ILE A 16 -20.17 6.73 5.00
N GLU A 17 -20.60 6.60 6.25
CA GLU A 17 -20.42 5.41 7.08
C GLU A 17 -21.77 4.81 7.43
N MET A 18 -21.93 3.52 7.15
CA MET A 18 -23.18 2.78 7.32
C MET A 18 -22.97 1.62 8.28
N CYS A 19 -23.81 1.54 9.31
CA CYS A 19 -23.89 0.41 10.22
C CYS A 19 -25.19 -0.37 9.96
N GLY A 20 -25.05 -1.59 9.45
CA GLY A 20 -26.15 -2.51 9.21
C GLY A 20 -26.27 -3.59 10.30
N GLY A 21 -27.39 -3.58 11.04
CA GLY A 21 -27.95 -4.73 11.77
C GLY A 21 -27.42 -5.02 13.18
N ASN A 22 -28.23 -4.65 14.19
CA ASN A 22 -28.47 -5.25 15.53
C ASN A 22 -29.38 -4.37 16.41
N LEU A 23 -29.61 -3.13 15.97
CA LEU A 23 -30.90 -2.47 16.14
C LEU A 23 -31.93 -3.34 15.39
N SER A 24 -33.11 -3.63 15.97
CA SER A 24 -34.11 -4.59 15.42
C SER A 24 -34.15 -4.59 13.88
N GLU A 25 -34.32 -5.77 13.26
CA GLU A 25 -34.18 -6.17 11.82
C GLU A 25 -34.51 -5.15 10.69
N THR A 26 -35.02 -3.96 11.01
CA THR A 26 -35.41 -2.83 10.15
C THR A 26 -34.64 -1.51 10.37
N GLU A 27 -33.66 -1.42 11.28
CA GLU A 27 -33.03 -0.13 11.69
C GLU A 27 -31.53 -0.01 11.33
N SER A 28 -31.17 0.00 10.05
CA SER A 28 -29.83 0.42 9.64
C SER A 28 -29.63 1.93 9.86
N LEU A 29 -28.49 2.31 10.41
CA LEU A 29 -28.11 3.72 10.60
C LEU A 29 -26.95 4.09 9.69
N TRP A 30 -26.88 5.36 9.32
CA TRP A 30 -25.78 5.93 8.57
C TRP A 30 -25.54 7.39 8.94
N VAL A 31 -24.30 7.81 8.76
CA VAL A 31 -23.85 9.21 8.85
C VAL A 31 -22.99 9.53 7.64
N ALA A 32 -22.92 10.79 7.26
CA ALA A 32 -22.01 11.29 6.27
C ALA A 32 -21.40 12.60 6.73
N LYS A 33 -20.14 12.84 6.37
CA LYS A 33 -19.41 14.05 6.69
C LYS A 33 -18.65 14.55 5.47
N LYS A 34 -18.80 15.84 5.17
CA LYS A 34 -18.04 16.51 4.10
C LYS A 34 -16.57 16.57 4.48
N VAL A 35 -15.70 16.26 3.53
CA VAL A 35 -14.25 16.50 3.67
C VAL A 35 -14.01 17.99 3.44
N PRO A 36 -13.47 18.74 4.42
CA PRO A 36 -13.19 20.16 4.23
C PRO A 36 -12.21 20.41 3.08
N ASP A 37 -12.49 21.44 2.29
CA ASP A 37 -11.60 21.89 1.21
C ASP A 37 -10.17 22.12 1.73
N GLY A 38 -9.17 21.71 0.96
CA GLY A 38 -7.76 21.83 1.34
C GLY A 38 -7.30 20.82 2.41
N THR A 39 -8.11 19.79 2.70
CA THR A 39 -7.75 18.71 3.63
C THR A 39 -7.88 17.33 2.98
N VAL A 40 -7.18 16.34 3.52
CA VAL A 40 -7.18 14.95 3.08
C VAL A 40 -7.79 14.07 4.16
N PHE A 41 -8.83 13.32 3.80
CA PHE A 41 -9.40 12.25 4.61
C PHE A 41 -8.69 10.92 4.27
N ALA A 42 -8.24 10.19 5.29
CA ALA A 42 -7.64 8.87 5.11
C ALA A 42 -8.60 7.79 5.63
N ALA A 43 -8.98 6.87 4.75
CA ALA A 43 -9.80 5.71 5.07
C ALA A 43 -8.94 4.47 5.22
N SER A 44 -9.22 3.68 6.26
CA SER A 44 -8.75 2.31 6.37
C SER A 44 -9.90 1.45 6.89
N ASN A 45 -9.64 0.24 7.39
CA ASN A 45 -10.72 -0.69 7.77
C ASN A 45 -11.32 -0.36 9.15
N ILE A 46 -11.60 0.92 9.43
CA ILE A 46 -12.20 1.44 10.66
C ILE A 46 -13.13 2.62 10.32
N PHE A 47 -14.21 2.82 11.07
CA PHE A 47 -14.98 4.07 11.00
C PHE A 47 -14.16 5.25 11.55
N ARG A 48 -14.39 6.43 10.98
CA ARG A 48 -13.62 7.65 11.23
C ARG A 48 -14.49 8.84 11.58
N ILE A 49 -15.78 8.80 11.26
CA ILE A 49 -16.71 9.85 11.67
C ILE A 49 -16.97 9.69 13.18
N ARG A 50 -16.79 10.77 13.94
CA ARG A 50 -16.96 10.82 15.40
C ARG A 50 -18.17 11.69 15.74
N ASP A 51 -17.92 12.94 16.11
CA ASP A 51 -18.91 13.82 16.70
C ASP A 51 -19.94 14.28 15.65
N ILE A 52 -21.17 13.79 15.79
CA ILE A 52 -22.35 14.17 15.01
C ILE A 52 -23.08 15.30 15.73
N GLU A 53 -23.10 16.45 15.09
CA GLU A 53 -23.73 17.68 15.59
C GLU A 53 -25.03 17.97 14.83
N PRO A 54 -26.20 17.97 15.50
CA PRO A 54 -27.46 18.34 14.86
C PRO A 54 -27.41 19.75 14.25
N GLY A 55 -27.82 19.86 12.98
CA GLY A 55 -27.88 21.12 12.25
C GLY A 55 -26.56 21.60 11.64
N ASN A 56 -25.47 20.83 11.76
CA ASN A 56 -24.24 21.09 11.04
C ASN A 56 -24.45 20.81 9.53
N PRO A 57 -24.23 21.79 8.63
CA PRO A 57 -24.47 21.62 7.20
C PRO A 57 -23.52 20.61 6.53
N ASP A 58 -22.35 20.36 7.13
CA ASP A 58 -21.32 19.43 6.64
C ASP A 58 -21.53 18.01 7.17
N ILE A 59 -22.66 17.74 7.83
CA ILE A 59 -22.99 16.44 8.41
C ILE A 59 -24.41 16.05 8.01
N LEU A 60 -24.55 14.88 7.39
CA LEU A 60 -25.84 14.26 7.11
C LEU A 60 -25.95 12.96 7.91
N TYR A 61 -27.16 12.57 8.30
CA TYR A 61 -27.37 11.33 9.07
C TYR A 61 -28.80 10.82 8.94
N SER A 62 -28.99 9.55 9.34
CA SER A 62 -30.31 8.93 9.40
C SER A 62 -31.29 9.73 10.25
N LYS A 63 -32.51 9.98 9.74
CA LYS A 63 -33.51 10.83 10.43
C LYS A 63 -33.83 10.36 11.86
N ASN A 64 -33.75 9.06 12.11
CA ASN A 64 -34.01 8.42 13.39
C ASN A 64 -32.74 8.19 14.25
N LEU A 65 -31.55 8.67 13.84
CA LEU A 65 -30.28 8.40 14.53
C LEU A 65 -30.35 8.73 16.03
N PHE A 66 -30.74 9.95 16.38
CA PHE A 66 -30.78 10.40 17.77
C PHE A 66 -31.88 9.72 18.58
N GLU A 67 -33.05 9.46 17.97
CA GLU A 67 -34.15 8.72 18.60
C GLU A 67 -33.71 7.30 18.96
N VAL A 68 -33.09 6.60 18.01
CA VAL A 68 -32.57 5.24 18.22
C VAL A 68 -31.44 5.24 19.24
N ALA A 69 -30.52 6.21 19.18
CA ALA A 69 -29.43 6.31 20.14
C ALA A 69 -29.93 6.59 21.57
N GLU A 70 -30.93 7.44 21.74
CA GLU A 70 -31.55 7.72 23.04
C GLU A 70 -32.29 6.49 23.58
N LYS A 71 -33.08 5.81 22.73
CA LYS A 71 -33.80 4.58 23.08
C LYS A 71 -32.88 3.46 23.57
N ASN A 72 -31.67 3.36 23.02
CA ASN A 72 -30.67 2.36 23.42
C ASN A 72 -29.71 2.85 24.52
N GLY A 73 -29.88 4.09 25.00
CA GLY A 73 -29.03 4.68 26.04
C GLY A 73 -27.61 5.06 25.58
N TRP A 74 -27.37 5.13 24.28
CA TRP A 74 -26.08 5.52 23.70
C TRP A 74 -25.87 7.03 23.68
N TRP A 75 -26.96 7.79 23.73
CA TRP A 75 -26.94 9.25 23.73
C TRP A 75 -28.07 9.81 24.60
N SER A 76 -27.95 11.07 25.00
CA SER A 76 -28.99 11.81 25.73
C SER A 76 -29.08 13.24 25.22
N ALA A 77 -30.25 13.85 25.27
CA ALA A 77 -30.45 15.24 24.84
C ALA A 77 -29.61 16.29 25.59
N GLN A 78 -28.98 15.93 26.72
CA GLN A 78 -28.02 16.81 27.39
C GLN A 78 -26.66 16.86 26.67
N ASN A 79 -26.33 15.84 25.88
CA ASN A 79 -25.10 15.77 25.10
C ASN A 79 -25.26 16.55 23.79
N LYS A 80 -24.34 17.49 23.53
CA LYS A 80 -24.37 18.30 22.31
C LYS A 80 -24.08 17.51 21.03
N THR A 81 -23.34 16.40 21.15
CA THR A 81 -22.89 15.58 20.04
C THR A 81 -23.16 14.10 20.32
N LEU A 82 -23.25 13.30 19.26
CA LEU A 82 -23.24 11.84 19.31
C LEU A 82 -21.93 11.33 18.71
N ASP A 83 -21.17 10.50 19.42
CA ASP A 83 -19.94 9.90 18.88
C ASP A 83 -20.29 8.65 18.06
N TRP A 84 -20.29 8.79 16.73
CA TRP A 84 -20.71 7.74 15.80
C TRP A 84 -19.90 6.45 15.96
N LEU A 85 -18.57 6.51 15.82
CA LEU A 85 -17.70 5.34 15.98
C LEU A 85 -17.93 4.64 17.32
N ASN A 86 -18.06 5.37 18.44
CA ASN A 86 -18.30 4.77 19.75
C ASN A 86 -19.71 4.15 19.89
N THR A 87 -20.67 4.67 19.12
CA THR A 87 -22.08 4.24 19.17
C THR A 87 -22.31 2.94 18.40
N VAL A 88 -21.65 2.76 17.24
CA VAL A 88 -22.01 1.71 16.28
C VAL A 88 -20.88 0.75 15.90
N SER A 89 -19.71 0.86 16.52
CA SER A 89 -18.54 0.05 16.22
C SER A 89 -17.77 -0.31 17.50
N ASN A 90 -16.95 -1.35 17.42
CA ASN A 90 -16.02 -1.75 18.47
C ASN A 90 -14.67 -0.99 18.37
N GLY A 91 -14.59 0.07 17.55
CA GLY A 91 -13.34 0.76 17.28
C GLY A 91 -12.52 0.07 16.18
N GLU A 92 -11.21 0.03 16.36
CA GLU A 92 -10.30 -0.85 15.61
C GLU A 92 -10.69 -2.32 15.81
N TYR A 93 -11.06 -2.99 14.71
CA TYR A 93 -11.65 -4.33 14.75
C TYR A 93 -10.65 -5.48 14.94
N SER A 94 -9.34 -5.22 14.88
CA SER A 94 -8.33 -6.27 14.96
C SER A 94 -7.20 -5.93 15.93
N HIS A 95 -6.32 -5.01 15.55
CA HIS A 95 -5.25 -4.49 16.38
C HIS A 95 -4.85 -3.12 15.84
N PRO A 96 -4.23 -2.23 16.65
CA PRO A 96 -3.92 -0.86 16.22
C PRO A 96 -3.17 -0.76 14.88
N TYR A 97 -2.28 -1.71 14.60
CA TYR A 97 -1.48 -1.74 13.38
C TYR A 97 -2.17 -2.38 12.17
N TYR A 98 -3.50 -2.61 12.24
CA TYR A 98 -4.29 -3.07 11.11
C TYR A 98 -4.87 -1.90 10.31
N SER A 99 -5.54 -0.96 10.97
CA SER A 99 -6.22 0.18 10.31
C SER A 99 -5.57 1.51 10.70
N LEU A 100 -5.30 1.72 11.99
CA LEU A 100 -4.81 3.01 12.50
C LEU A 100 -3.38 3.34 12.04
N SER A 101 -2.48 2.35 11.92
CA SER A 101 -1.12 2.60 11.38
C SER A 101 -1.13 3.10 9.92
N ARG A 102 -2.06 2.63 9.08
CA ARG A 102 -2.17 3.09 7.68
C ARG A 102 -2.60 4.55 7.61
N ILE A 103 -3.57 4.94 8.44
CA ILE A 103 -4.01 6.34 8.57
C ILE A 103 -2.85 7.20 9.02
N TRP A 104 -2.13 6.74 10.06
CA TRP A 104 -0.94 7.41 10.54
C TRP A 104 0.10 7.59 9.43
N SER A 105 0.43 6.54 8.68
CA SER A 105 1.43 6.63 7.61
C SER A 105 1.02 7.65 6.56
N ILE A 106 -0.23 7.61 6.07
CA ILE A 106 -0.75 8.61 5.12
C ILE A 106 -0.54 10.02 5.66
N TYR A 107 -0.98 10.30 6.89
CA TYR A 107 -0.83 11.62 7.50
C TYR A 107 0.62 12.00 7.75
N ASN A 108 1.49 11.06 8.13
CA ASN A 108 2.91 11.28 8.32
C ASN A 108 3.63 11.59 6.99
N ARG A 109 3.17 11.02 5.86
CA ARG A 109 3.73 11.31 4.53
C ARG A 109 3.31 12.69 4.00
N ILE A 110 2.05 13.10 4.22
CA ILE A 110 1.52 14.34 3.63
C ILE A 110 1.54 15.55 4.56
N SER A 111 1.57 15.33 5.88
CA SER A 111 1.55 16.37 6.92
C SER A 111 2.59 16.09 8.02
N PRO A 112 3.88 15.84 7.68
CA PRO A 112 4.90 15.53 8.70
C PRO A 112 5.05 16.64 9.75
N SER A 113 4.73 17.90 9.44
CA SER A 113 4.75 19.01 10.40
C SER A 113 3.83 18.81 11.62
N GLN A 114 2.79 18.00 11.49
CA GLN A 114 1.85 17.70 12.58
C GLN A 114 2.42 16.73 13.61
N ASN A 115 3.43 15.93 13.23
CA ASN A 115 4.15 15.02 14.11
C ASN A 115 3.23 14.08 14.93
N PHE A 116 2.26 13.46 14.26
CA PHE A 116 1.36 12.48 14.88
C PHE A 116 2.14 11.27 15.42
N SER A 117 1.78 10.82 16.62
CA SER A 117 2.36 9.62 17.20
C SER A 117 2.00 8.37 16.36
N PRO A 118 2.95 7.45 16.07
CA PRO A 118 2.63 6.15 15.48
C PRO A 118 1.87 5.20 16.44
N TYR A 119 1.87 5.53 17.73
CA TYR A 119 1.28 4.72 18.78
C TYR A 119 -0.01 5.37 19.30
N VAL A 120 -1.05 4.54 19.45
CA VAL A 120 -2.35 4.92 19.99
C VAL A 120 -2.65 4.12 21.26
N GLU A 121 -3.45 4.70 22.15
CA GLU A 121 -3.74 4.09 23.46
C GLU A 121 -4.82 2.99 23.41
N ASP A 122 -5.84 3.15 22.56
CA ASP A 122 -6.98 2.24 22.48
C ASP A 122 -7.62 2.14 21.08
N SER A 123 -8.62 1.27 20.94
CA SER A 123 -9.34 1.02 19.69
C SER A 123 -10.24 2.17 19.24
N PHE A 124 -10.52 3.15 20.11
CA PHE A 124 -11.36 4.32 19.86
C PHE A 124 -10.52 5.62 19.77
N SER A 125 -9.23 5.49 19.47
CA SER A 125 -8.27 6.58 19.41
C SER A 125 -8.78 7.83 18.67
N ARG A 126 -8.51 8.99 19.27
CA ARG A 126 -8.77 10.31 18.69
C ARG A 126 -7.49 11.01 18.21
N GLU A 127 -6.35 10.32 18.23
CA GLU A 127 -5.03 10.85 17.84
C GLU A 127 -5.03 11.37 16.39
N TYR A 128 -5.70 10.64 15.49
CA TYR A 128 -5.78 11.00 14.08
C TYR A 128 -7.12 11.70 13.81
N PRO A 129 -7.14 12.99 13.43
CA PRO A 129 -8.37 13.74 13.15
C PRO A 129 -9.07 13.20 11.89
N PHE A 130 -10.32 13.61 11.65
CA PHE A 130 -11.09 13.19 10.47
C PHE A 130 -10.33 13.47 9.17
N SER A 131 -9.78 14.67 9.01
CA SER A 131 -8.92 15.04 7.89
C SER A 131 -7.78 15.94 8.36
N VAL A 132 -6.72 16.06 7.54
CA VAL A 132 -5.54 16.90 7.80
C VAL A 132 -5.23 17.78 6.60
N SER A 133 -4.69 18.98 6.83
CA SER A 133 -4.12 19.78 5.74
C SER A 133 -2.72 19.25 5.41
N PRO A 134 -2.43 18.90 4.15
CA PRO A 134 -1.07 18.54 3.74
C PRO A 134 -0.15 19.76 3.87
N ASP A 135 1.15 19.53 4.08
CA ASP A 135 2.15 20.59 4.24
C ASP A 135 2.36 21.40 2.94
N HIS A 136 1.97 20.81 1.79
CA HIS A 136 1.95 21.42 0.47
C HIS A 136 0.87 20.79 -0.41
N LEU A 137 0.61 21.38 -1.59
CA LEU A 137 -0.33 20.80 -2.56
C LEU A 137 0.23 19.49 -3.12
N LEU A 138 -0.58 18.44 -3.07
CA LEU A 138 -0.19 17.11 -3.56
C LEU A 138 -0.33 17.01 -5.07
N ASN A 139 0.62 16.36 -5.72
CA ASN A 139 0.55 15.98 -7.13
C ASN A 139 0.33 14.46 -7.30
N ASP A 140 0.05 14.02 -8.53
CA ASP A 140 -0.32 12.62 -8.83
C ASP A 140 0.75 11.62 -8.39
N THR A 141 2.04 11.92 -8.60
CA THR A 141 3.13 11.02 -8.21
C THR A 141 3.23 10.83 -6.70
N GLU A 142 2.86 11.87 -5.93
CA GLU A 142 2.80 11.79 -4.47
C GLU A 142 1.61 10.94 -4.03
N ILE A 143 0.45 11.09 -4.67
CA ILE A 143 -0.72 10.24 -4.40
C ILE A 143 -0.43 8.77 -4.74
N PHE A 144 0.18 8.50 -5.90
CA PHE A 144 0.62 7.15 -6.26
C PHE A 144 1.55 6.58 -5.20
N SER A 145 2.52 7.36 -4.74
CA SER A 145 3.48 6.94 -3.71
C SER A 145 2.82 6.59 -2.37
N ILE A 146 1.72 7.26 -1.99
CA ILE A 146 0.97 6.90 -0.78
C ILE A 146 0.42 5.47 -0.88
N PHE A 147 -0.11 5.05 -2.04
CA PHE A 147 -0.62 3.69 -2.22
C PHE A 147 0.49 2.63 -2.20
N ARG A 148 1.74 3.02 -2.47
CA ARG A 148 2.93 2.15 -2.52
C ARG A 148 3.56 1.88 -1.15
N ASP A 149 3.10 2.55 -0.10
CA ASP A 149 3.76 2.56 1.20
C ASP A 149 3.66 1.22 1.96
N HIS A 150 4.81 0.81 2.50
CA HIS A 150 4.98 -0.26 3.49
C HIS A 150 5.68 0.26 4.75
N TYR A 151 5.48 1.55 5.06
CA TYR A 151 6.04 2.26 6.21
C TYR A 151 7.55 2.50 6.16
N GLU A 152 8.15 2.57 4.97
CA GLU A 152 9.59 2.71 4.76
C GLU A 152 10.18 3.91 5.55
N GLY A 153 11.29 3.67 6.25
CA GLY A 153 11.97 4.67 7.08
C GLY A 153 11.27 5.00 8.41
N THR A 154 10.33 4.17 8.87
CA THR A 154 9.60 4.37 10.12
C THR A 154 9.73 3.21 11.10
N VAL A 155 9.12 3.34 12.28
CA VAL A 155 9.08 2.26 13.29
C VAL A 155 8.31 1.01 12.84
N PHE A 156 7.53 1.10 11.75
CA PHE A 156 6.78 -0.03 11.18
C PHE A 156 7.34 -0.51 9.84
N ASP A 157 8.54 -0.06 9.44
CA ASP A 157 9.16 -0.36 8.15
C ASP A 157 9.25 -1.88 7.89
N LEU A 158 8.46 -2.35 6.93
CA LEU A 158 8.40 -3.76 6.58
C LEU A 158 9.55 -4.22 5.66
N THR A 159 10.38 -3.31 5.17
CA THR A 159 11.55 -3.66 4.33
C THR A 159 12.77 -4.03 5.18
N THR A 160 12.67 -3.93 6.51
CA THR A 160 13.81 -4.12 7.43
C THR A 160 13.63 -5.28 8.40
N GLY A 161 14.75 -5.71 8.99
CA GLY A 161 14.81 -6.75 10.02
C GLY A 161 14.62 -8.16 9.48
N ILE A 162 14.73 -9.14 10.38
CA ILE A 162 14.70 -10.58 10.04
C ILE A 162 13.43 -11.00 9.29
N ALA A 163 12.30 -10.33 9.57
CA ALA A 163 11.01 -10.63 8.95
C ALA A 163 10.93 -10.23 7.46
N ALA A 164 11.79 -9.31 7.01
CA ALA A 164 11.89 -8.92 5.60
C ALA A 164 12.83 -9.85 4.79
N GLY A 165 13.46 -10.82 5.45
CA GLY A 165 14.43 -11.68 4.79
C GLY A 165 15.74 -10.95 4.45
N PRO A 166 16.67 -11.62 3.76
CA PRO A 166 17.99 -11.08 3.44
C PRO A 166 17.94 -9.96 2.39
N TYR A 167 16.83 -9.80 1.68
CA TYR A 167 16.69 -8.88 0.55
C TYR A 167 15.57 -7.85 0.74
N GLY A 168 15.01 -7.72 1.96
CA GLY A 168 14.08 -6.65 2.29
C GLY A 168 12.68 -6.78 1.67
N ASP A 169 12.14 -8.00 1.52
CA ASP A 169 10.76 -8.22 1.06
C ASP A 169 9.76 -7.57 2.05
N PRO A 170 8.95 -6.57 1.63
CA PRO A 170 7.99 -5.93 2.52
C PRO A 170 6.76 -6.80 2.83
N TYR A 171 6.57 -7.91 2.12
CA TYR A 171 5.34 -8.70 2.21
C TYR A 171 5.42 -9.81 3.25
N ARG A 172 4.39 -9.90 4.11
CA ARG A 172 4.25 -10.95 5.13
C ARG A 172 3.23 -11.99 4.71
N ILE A 173 3.63 -13.27 4.77
CA ILE A 173 2.73 -14.40 4.51
C ILE A 173 1.78 -14.53 5.70
N ARG A 174 0.47 -14.45 5.46
CA ARG A 174 -0.52 -14.61 6.53
C ARG A 174 -0.56 -16.03 7.08
N GLY A 175 -0.53 -16.13 8.41
CA GLY A 175 -0.90 -17.30 9.18
C GLY A 175 -2.34 -17.23 9.72
N GLU A 176 -2.68 -18.22 10.54
CA GLU A 176 -4.01 -18.37 11.16
C GLU A 176 -4.43 -17.15 11.99
N PHE A 177 -3.48 -16.54 12.69
CA PHE A 177 -3.73 -15.41 13.59
C PHE A 177 -3.66 -14.04 12.92
N ASP A 178 -3.25 -13.96 11.65
CA ASP A 178 -3.30 -12.72 10.87
C ASP A 178 -4.70 -12.46 10.27
N SER A 179 -5.68 -13.34 10.50
CA SER A 179 -7.07 -13.07 10.11
C SER A 179 -7.69 -12.02 11.03
N HIS A 180 -8.34 -11.03 10.41
CA HIS A 180 -8.96 -9.89 11.08
C HIS A 180 -10.47 -10.08 11.30
N THR A 181 -10.99 -11.27 10.99
CA THR A 181 -12.39 -11.62 11.25
C THR A 181 -12.54 -12.16 12.67
N ASP A 182 -13.73 -11.95 13.25
CA ASP A 182 -14.17 -12.57 14.49
C ASP A 182 -13.31 -12.25 15.73
N PHE A 183 -12.67 -11.08 15.77
CA PHE A 183 -12.00 -10.61 16.98
C PHE A 183 -13.05 -10.25 18.04
N LYS A 184 -12.85 -10.72 19.28
CA LYS A 184 -13.72 -10.39 20.40
C LYS A 184 -13.09 -9.32 21.28
N ASP A 185 -13.92 -8.43 21.82
CA ASP A 185 -13.47 -7.41 22.75
C ASP A 185 -12.74 -8.05 23.95
N GLY A 186 -11.52 -7.58 24.21
CA GLY A 186 -10.65 -8.09 25.28
C GLY A 186 -9.92 -9.40 24.96
N GLU A 187 -10.06 -9.95 23.75
CA GLU A 187 -9.28 -11.12 23.30
C GLU A 187 -7.80 -10.77 23.09
N ILE A 188 -6.90 -11.69 23.46
CA ILE A 188 -5.47 -11.61 23.15
C ILE A 188 -5.12 -12.81 22.27
N ARG A 189 -4.66 -12.56 21.04
CA ARG A 189 -4.20 -13.59 20.09
C ARG A 189 -2.67 -13.63 20.01
N PRO A 190 -2.07 -14.77 19.64
CA PRO A 190 -0.66 -14.81 19.20
C PRO A 190 -0.43 -13.82 18.06
N GLY A 191 0.81 -13.31 17.97
CA GLY A 191 1.16 -12.10 17.21
C GLY A 191 0.66 -11.99 15.77
N ALA A 192 0.68 -10.75 15.28
CA ALA A 192 0.28 -10.36 13.92
C ALA A 192 1.23 -9.28 13.38
N TRP A 193 1.31 -9.18 12.05
CA TRP A 193 2.11 -8.14 11.39
C TRP A 193 1.33 -6.84 11.18
N PRO A 194 2.00 -5.66 11.21
CA PRO A 194 1.39 -4.45 10.68
C PRO A 194 0.91 -4.66 9.24
N ARG A 195 -0.30 -4.20 8.93
CA ARG A 195 -0.85 -4.30 7.58
C ARG A 195 -0.40 -3.09 6.76
N PRO A 196 0.38 -3.25 5.69
CA PRO A 196 0.78 -2.12 4.84
C PRO A 196 -0.37 -1.55 4.02
N ILE A 197 -0.14 -0.38 3.41
CA ILE A 197 -1.06 0.21 2.43
C ILE A 197 -0.97 -0.62 1.13
N SER A 198 0.23 -0.78 0.58
CA SER A 198 0.52 -1.73 -0.49
C SER A 198 0.53 -3.15 0.07
N ALA A 199 -0.59 -3.87 -0.03
CA ALA A 199 -0.73 -5.21 0.53
C ALA A 199 -0.56 -6.30 -0.54
N TYR A 200 0.06 -7.42 -0.16
CA TYR A 200 0.36 -8.57 -1.03
C TYR A 200 -0.86 -9.20 -1.74
N TYR A 201 -2.08 -8.95 -1.25
CA TYR A 201 -3.33 -9.45 -1.82
C TYR A 201 -4.13 -8.35 -2.54
N CYS A 202 -3.56 -7.15 -2.71
CA CYS A 202 -4.19 -6.10 -3.51
C CYS A 202 -4.45 -6.64 -4.92
N ALA A 203 -5.69 -6.56 -5.37
CA ALA A 203 -6.05 -7.00 -6.71
C ALA A 203 -5.80 -5.89 -7.73
N TYR A 204 -6.05 -4.66 -7.34
CA TYR A 204 -5.86 -3.43 -8.10
C TYR A 204 -5.97 -2.25 -7.15
N SER A 205 -5.45 -1.10 -7.57
CA SER A 205 -5.62 0.19 -6.91
C SER A 205 -5.88 1.25 -7.96
N TYR A 206 -6.48 2.36 -7.55
CA TYR A 206 -6.80 3.43 -8.48
C TYR A 206 -6.82 4.79 -7.80
N VAL A 207 -6.56 5.84 -8.59
CA VAL A 207 -6.72 7.24 -8.21
C VAL A 207 -7.65 7.88 -9.22
N THR A 208 -8.73 8.50 -8.75
CA THR A 208 -9.69 9.19 -9.62
C THR A 208 -9.56 10.70 -9.45
N GLU A 209 -9.59 11.42 -10.57
CA GLU A 209 -9.63 12.87 -10.60
C GLU A 209 -10.96 13.34 -11.21
N SER A 210 -11.53 14.37 -10.60
CA SER A 210 -12.73 15.06 -11.08
C SER A 210 -12.39 16.54 -11.28
N ARG A 211 -12.01 16.90 -12.51
CA ARG A 211 -11.46 18.23 -12.82
C ARG A 211 -12.55 19.19 -13.28
N ARG A 212 -12.70 20.30 -12.57
CA ARG A 212 -13.81 21.25 -12.71
C ARG A 212 -13.71 22.15 -13.93
N GLU A 213 -12.50 22.32 -14.44
CA GLU A 213 -12.15 23.22 -15.54
C GLU A 213 -12.38 22.61 -16.92
N MET A 214 -12.74 21.32 -16.98
CA MET A 214 -12.96 20.58 -18.22
C MET A 214 -14.33 19.87 -18.23
N SER A 215 -14.87 19.65 -19.42
CA SER A 215 -16.06 18.81 -19.61
C SER A 215 -15.79 17.37 -19.17
N TYR A 216 -16.81 16.70 -18.61
CA TYR A 216 -16.67 15.37 -18.00
C TYR A 216 -15.94 14.28 -18.82
N PRO A 217 -16.03 14.21 -20.17
CA PRO A 217 -15.33 13.16 -20.92
C PRO A 217 -13.81 13.27 -20.80
N VAL A 218 -13.31 14.51 -20.67
CA VAL A 218 -11.87 14.81 -20.52
C VAL A 218 -11.52 15.01 -19.05
N GLY A 219 -12.34 15.75 -18.30
CA GLY A 219 -12.06 16.12 -16.90
C GLY A 219 -12.12 14.96 -15.90
N GLY A 220 -12.82 13.88 -16.24
CA GLY A 220 -12.83 12.64 -15.43
C GLY A 220 -11.71 11.69 -15.84
N LEU A 221 -10.80 11.38 -14.92
CA LEU A 221 -9.66 10.50 -15.15
C LEU A 221 -9.55 9.45 -14.03
N CYS A 222 -9.20 8.23 -14.39
CA CYS A 222 -8.91 7.14 -13.46
C CYS A 222 -7.52 6.58 -13.76
N TRP A 223 -6.56 6.87 -12.89
CA TRP A 223 -5.26 6.21 -12.89
C TRP A 223 -5.41 4.84 -12.28
N PHE A 224 -5.21 3.79 -13.06
CA PHE A 224 -5.47 2.41 -12.65
C PHE A 224 -4.18 1.60 -12.59
N GLY A 225 -3.99 0.82 -11.52
CA GLY A 225 -2.86 -0.08 -11.34
C GLY A 225 -3.31 -1.49 -10.95
N PHE A 226 -2.77 -2.52 -11.60
CA PHE A 226 -3.07 -3.91 -11.27
C PHE A 226 -2.18 -4.45 -10.16
N ALA A 227 -2.71 -5.44 -9.42
CA ALA A 227 -2.01 -6.13 -8.36
C ALA A 227 -1.51 -5.16 -7.25
N GLN A 228 -0.25 -5.29 -6.84
CA GLN A 228 0.33 -4.53 -5.73
C GLN A 228 0.78 -3.14 -6.19
N PRO A 229 0.33 -2.04 -5.54
CA PRO A 229 0.67 -0.68 -5.96
C PRO A 229 2.18 -0.42 -6.06
N SER A 230 2.98 -0.96 -5.14
CA SER A 230 4.44 -0.76 -5.11
C SER A 230 5.12 -1.19 -6.40
N GLU A 231 4.77 -2.36 -6.92
CA GLU A 231 5.32 -2.92 -8.17
C GLU A 231 4.44 -2.64 -9.41
N SER A 232 3.37 -1.86 -9.26
CA SER A 232 2.43 -1.54 -10.35
C SER A 232 2.76 -0.20 -11.02
N CYS A 233 2.38 -0.07 -12.28
CA CYS A 233 2.28 1.23 -12.96
C CYS A 233 0.83 1.72 -12.90
N TYR A 234 0.64 3.00 -12.66
CA TYR A 234 -0.65 3.66 -12.86
C TYR A 234 -0.81 4.08 -14.33
N THR A 235 -1.83 3.56 -15.00
CA THR A 235 -2.19 3.92 -16.38
C THR A 235 -3.39 4.87 -16.41
N PRO A 236 -3.39 5.93 -17.25
CA PRO A 236 -4.52 6.85 -17.33
C PRO A 236 -5.69 6.25 -18.12
N LEU A 237 -6.85 6.12 -17.49
CA LEU A 237 -8.11 5.73 -18.13
C LEU A 237 -9.10 6.91 -18.09
N TYR A 238 -9.37 7.52 -19.24
CA TYR A 238 -10.34 8.62 -19.31
C TYR A 238 -11.78 8.11 -19.17
N VAL A 239 -12.59 8.80 -18.38
CA VAL A 239 -14.02 8.46 -18.18
C VAL A 239 -14.81 8.58 -19.49
N GLY A 240 -14.35 9.41 -20.43
CA GLY A 240 -14.92 9.52 -21.77
C GLY A 240 -14.69 8.30 -22.68
N THR A 241 -13.88 7.30 -22.30
CA THR A 241 -13.64 6.13 -23.15
C THR A 241 -14.92 5.30 -23.36
N ASN A 242 -15.08 4.74 -24.56
CA ASN A 242 -16.16 3.81 -24.91
C ASN A 242 -15.78 2.34 -24.72
N ALA A 243 -14.49 2.05 -24.56
CA ALA A 243 -13.97 0.70 -24.39
C ALA A 243 -12.78 0.66 -23.43
N LEU A 244 -12.53 -0.52 -22.88
CA LEU A 244 -11.30 -0.83 -22.16
C LEU A 244 -10.42 -1.76 -23.02
N PRO A 245 -9.12 -1.87 -22.72
CA PRO A 245 -8.25 -2.82 -23.38
C PRO A 245 -8.75 -4.26 -23.23
N GLU A 246 -8.59 -5.11 -24.24
CA GLU A 246 -9.00 -6.52 -24.17
C GLU A 246 -8.32 -7.25 -23.00
N SER A 247 -7.06 -6.92 -22.72
CA SER A 247 -6.30 -7.49 -21.60
C SER A 247 -6.87 -7.15 -20.22
N PHE A 248 -7.68 -6.08 -20.10
CA PHE A 248 -8.34 -5.66 -18.86
C PHE A 248 -9.68 -6.38 -18.65
N GLU A 249 -10.29 -6.93 -19.71
CA GLU A 249 -11.60 -7.59 -19.63
C GLU A 249 -11.53 -8.99 -18.99
N ASN A 250 -10.33 -9.59 -18.92
CA ASN A 250 -10.16 -10.90 -18.30
C ASN A 250 -9.70 -10.82 -16.84
N GLY A 251 -10.67 -10.86 -15.93
CA GLY A 251 -10.45 -10.92 -14.48
C GLY A 251 -10.32 -12.32 -13.88
N ASN A 252 -10.23 -13.39 -14.69
CA ASN A 252 -10.15 -14.76 -14.16
C ASN A 252 -8.77 -15.06 -13.56
N ARG A 253 -8.70 -14.99 -12.23
CA ARG A 253 -7.49 -15.28 -11.45
C ARG A 253 -7.35 -16.74 -11.03
N SER A 254 -8.26 -17.62 -11.46
CA SER A 254 -8.18 -19.06 -11.17
C SER A 254 -7.32 -19.83 -12.17
N GLN A 255 -6.91 -19.19 -13.27
CA GLN A 255 -6.06 -19.78 -14.31
C GLN A 255 -5.04 -18.74 -14.76
N TYR A 256 -3.77 -19.14 -14.79
CA TYR A 256 -2.72 -18.29 -15.37
C TYR A 256 -2.98 -18.05 -16.85
N ASN A 257 -3.02 -16.78 -17.26
CA ASN A 257 -3.33 -16.39 -18.63
C ASN A 257 -2.49 -15.19 -19.05
N ARG A 258 -1.63 -15.36 -20.07
CA ARG A 258 -0.81 -14.26 -20.62
C ARG A 258 -1.62 -13.18 -21.34
N ASN A 259 -2.88 -13.43 -21.67
CA ASN A 259 -3.79 -12.42 -22.24
C ASN A 259 -4.51 -11.58 -21.18
N SER A 260 -4.28 -11.80 -19.88
CA SER A 260 -4.85 -10.97 -18.82
C SER A 260 -3.77 -10.06 -18.26
N ALA A 261 -4.05 -8.76 -18.25
CA ALA A 261 -3.15 -7.74 -17.72
C ALA A 261 -2.79 -8.04 -16.26
N TRP A 262 -3.74 -8.47 -15.43
CA TRP A 262 -3.50 -8.74 -14.01
C TRP A 262 -2.33 -9.71 -13.77
N TRP A 263 -2.19 -10.74 -14.61
CA TRP A 263 -1.13 -11.74 -14.46
C TRP A 263 0.27 -11.19 -14.76
N SER A 264 0.43 -10.17 -15.61
CA SER A 264 1.75 -9.57 -15.86
C SER A 264 2.27 -8.85 -14.61
N PHE A 265 1.43 -8.02 -14.00
CA PHE A 265 1.76 -7.28 -12.77
C PHE A 265 1.94 -8.20 -11.57
N ASN A 266 1.06 -9.20 -11.41
CA ASN A 266 1.19 -10.17 -10.33
C ASN A 266 2.46 -11.03 -10.47
N PHE A 267 2.83 -11.44 -11.69
CA PHE A 267 4.04 -12.20 -11.94
C PHE A 267 5.29 -11.39 -11.55
N VAL A 268 5.40 -10.15 -12.03
CA VAL A 268 6.52 -9.23 -11.69
C VAL A 268 6.67 -9.11 -10.18
N THR A 269 5.57 -8.88 -9.45
CA THR A 269 5.59 -8.76 -7.99
C THR A 269 6.13 -10.02 -7.33
N ASN A 270 5.60 -11.20 -7.71
CA ASN A 270 6.04 -12.46 -7.11
C ASN A 270 7.50 -12.79 -7.42
N TRP A 271 7.99 -12.44 -8.62
CA TRP A 271 9.39 -12.64 -8.99
C TRP A 271 10.30 -11.73 -8.18
N ALA A 272 9.92 -10.46 -7.99
CA ALA A 272 10.67 -9.50 -7.20
C ALA A 272 10.96 -10.00 -5.78
N ARG A 273 9.98 -10.64 -5.15
CA ARG A 273 10.09 -11.13 -3.77
C ARG A 273 11.21 -12.16 -3.55
N LEU A 274 11.77 -12.77 -4.61
CA LEU A 274 12.90 -13.69 -4.49
C LEU A 274 14.19 -12.97 -4.07
N GLN A 275 14.42 -11.76 -4.59
CA GLN A 275 15.61 -10.92 -4.34
C GLN A 275 15.23 -9.43 -4.39
N TYR A 276 14.30 -9.02 -3.53
CA TYR A 276 13.55 -7.76 -3.62
C TYR A 276 14.44 -6.53 -3.79
N SER A 277 15.45 -6.35 -2.95
CA SER A 277 16.39 -5.22 -3.02
C SER A 277 17.15 -5.10 -4.35
N TYR A 278 17.32 -6.19 -5.09
CA TYR A 278 17.99 -6.19 -6.40
C TYR A 278 17.01 -6.02 -7.55
N ILE A 279 15.81 -6.62 -7.46
CA ILE A 279 14.83 -6.63 -8.55
C ILE A 279 13.95 -5.37 -8.56
N PHE A 280 13.54 -4.89 -7.38
CA PHE A 280 12.64 -3.74 -7.26
C PHE A 280 13.14 -2.47 -7.98
N PRO A 281 14.45 -2.13 -7.98
CA PRO A 281 14.96 -1.01 -8.76
C PRO A 281 14.63 -1.05 -10.26
N GLU A 282 14.66 -2.23 -10.90
CA GLU A 282 14.30 -2.37 -12.32
C GLU A 282 12.80 -2.16 -12.56
N ILE A 283 11.97 -2.65 -11.64
CA ILE A 283 10.52 -2.43 -11.67
C ILE A 283 10.22 -0.94 -11.53
N LYS A 284 10.89 -0.28 -10.58
CA LYS A 284 10.74 1.16 -10.34
C LYS A 284 11.20 1.99 -11.55
N GLU A 285 12.27 1.60 -12.22
CA GLU A 285 12.74 2.27 -13.43
C GLU A 285 11.70 2.19 -14.55
N GLU A 286 11.14 1.01 -14.83
CA GLU A 286 10.12 0.84 -15.86
C GLU A 286 8.81 1.55 -15.47
N GLN A 287 8.41 1.50 -14.20
CA GLN A 287 7.29 2.28 -13.63
C GLN A 287 7.46 3.78 -13.87
N GLN A 288 8.62 4.34 -13.50
CA GLN A 288 8.88 5.77 -13.66
C GLN A 288 8.94 6.18 -15.14
N LYS A 289 9.49 5.33 -16.01
CA LYS A 289 9.54 5.58 -17.45
C LYS A 289 8.15 5.77 -18.04
N HIS A 290 7.20 4.90 -17.70
CA HIS A 290 5.82 4.98 -18.21
C HIS A 290 5.01 6.09 -17.54
N GLU A 291 5.02 6.18 -16.20
CA GLU A 291 4.28 7.22 -15.47
C GLU A 291 4.72 8.63 -15.86
N ASN A 292 6.04 8.86 -15.96
CA ASN A 292 6.54 10.17 -16.40
C ASN A 292 6.12 10.49 -17.84
N LEU A 293 6.09 9.49 -18.73
CA LEU A 293 5.63 9.69 -20.10
C LEU A 293 4.14 10.05 -20.15
N PHE A 294 3.31 9.36 -19.36
CA PHE A 294 1.87 9.63 -19.31
C PHE A 294 1.59 11.04 -18.78
N LEU A 295 2.20 11.40 -17.65
CA LEU A 295 2.07 12.73 -17.04
C LEU A 295 2.60 13.84 -17.96
N LEU A 296 3.72 13.62 -18.65
CA LEU A 296 4.29 14.59 -19.59
C LEU A 296 3.36 14.87 -20.78
N ARG A 297 2.70 13.83 -21.30
CA ARG A 297 1.83 13.94 -22.48
C ARG A 297 0.39 14.33 -22.16
N GLN A 298 -0.01 14.27 -20.90
CA GLN A 298 -1.40 14.44 -20.48
C GLN A 298 -2.01 15.74 -21.02
N ALA A 299 -1.34 16.87 -20.83
CA ALA A 299 -1.85 18.18 -21.27
C ALA A 299 -2.06 18.25 -22.79
N GLU A 300 -1.17 17.65 -23.59
CA GLU A 300 -1.29 17.58 -25.06
C GLU A 300 -2.53 16.75 -25.48
N ILE A 301 -2.71 15.59 -24.85
CA ILE A 301 -3.85 14.70 -25.12
C ILE A 301 -5.17 15.38 -24.77
N GLU A 302 -5.19 16.14 -23.68
CA GLU A 302 -6.40 16.83 -23.20
C GLU A 302 -6.72 18.06 -24.03
N GLU A 303 -5.72 18.82 -24.47
CA GLU A 303 -5.90 19.95 -25.39
C GLU A 303 -6.52 19.47 -26.70
N GLU A 304 -5.98 18.42 -27.32
CA GLU A 304 -6.55 17.83 -28.53
C GLU A 304 -7.97 17.28 -28.30
N ALA A 305 -8.20 16.58 -27.19
CA ALA A 305 -9.53 16.04 -26.87
C ALA A 305 -10.58 17.16 -26.71
N LEU A 306 -10.21 18.29 -26.09
CA LEU A 306 -11.07 19.47 -25.95
C LEU A 306 -11.29 20.17 -27.30
N GLU A 307 -10.29 20.26 -28.16
CA GLU A 307 -10.43 20.79 -29.52
C GLU A 307 -11.40 19.94 -30.35
N ILE A 308 -11.26 18.60 -30.32
CA ILE A 308 -12.17 17.67 -30.99
C ILE A 308 -13.59 17.81 -30.42
N LEU A 309 -13.73 17.89 -29.09
CA LEU A 309 -15.04 18.07 -28.45
C LEU A 309 -15.75 19.33 -28.95
N ASN A 310 -15.02 20.44 -29.08
CA ASN A 310 -15.57 21.72 -29.55
C ASN A 310 -15.87 21.73 -31.06
N ARG A 311 -15.06 21.04 -31.87
CA ARG A 311 -15.13 21.06 -33.34
C ARG A 311 -16.08 20.01 -33.92
N GLU A 312 -16.08 18.81 -33.34
CA GLU A 312 -16.72 17.61 -33.90
C GLU A 312 -17.79 17.00 -32.96
N GLY A 313 -17.76 17.33 -31.67
CA GLY A 313 -18.75 16.89 -30.68
C GLY A 313 -18.29 15.74 -29.80
N GLU A 314 -19.18 15.30 -28.90
CA GLU A 314 -18.85 14.34 -27.83
C GLU A 314 -18.43 12.97 -28.37
N ASP A 315 -19.12 12.43 -29.36
CA ASP A 315 -18.83 11.09 -29.90
C ASP A 315 -17.40 11.01 -30.46
N ALA A 316 -16.98 12.01 -31.25
CA ALA A 316 -15.62 12.08 -31.80
C ALA A 316 -14.55 12.24 -30.71
N CYS A 317 -14.83 13.04 -29.66
CA CYS A 317 -13.94 13.18 -28.50
C CYS A 317 -13.76 11.85 -27.77
N LYS A 318 -14.87 11.12 -27.55
CA LYS A 318 -14.84 9.80 -26.91
C LYS A 318 -14.09 8.77 -27.75
N GLU A 319 -14.22 8.77 -29.07
CA GLU A 319 -13.46 7.89 -29.96
C GLU A 319 -11.94 8.15 -29.89
N TYR A 320 -11.54 9.43 -29.85
CA TYR A 320 -10.14 9.83 -29.66
C TYR A 320 -9.60 9.34 -28.31
N LEU A 321 -10.31 9.63 -27.22
CA LEU A 321 -9.93 9.20 -25.87
C LEU A 321 -9.93 7.68 -25.72
N THR A 322 -10.81 6.98 -26.42
CA THR A 322 -10.84 5.51 -26.47
C THR A 322 -9.57 4.97 -27.09
N SER A 323 -9.17 5.50 -28.24
CA SER A 323 -7.93 5.08 -28.92
C SER A 323 -6.72 5.30 -28.03
N TYR A 324 -6.57 6.50 -27.45
CA TYR A 324 -5.48 6.79 -26.52
C TYR A 324 -5.46 5.86 -25.31
N THR A 325 -6.62 5.66 -24.66
CA THR A 325 -6.74 4.82 -23.46
C THR A 325 -6.37 3.37 -23.74
N VAL A 326 -6.90 2.80 -24.83
CA VAL A 326 -6.67 1.41 -25.20
C VAL A 326 -5.21 1.19 -25.60
N ASP A 327 -4.68 2.02 -26.50
CA ASP A 327 -3.31 1.86 -27.00
C ASP A 327 -2.29 2.01 -25.86
N THR A 328 -2.43 3.05 -25.03
CA THR A 328 -1.53 3.31 -23.89
C THR A 328 -1.51 2.15 -22.90
N ALA A 329 -2.67 1.58 -22.60
CA ALA A 329 -2.77 0.49 -21.65
C ALA A 329 -2.27 -0.86 -22.21
N GLU A 330 -2.51 -1.18 -23.48
CA GLU A 330 -1.95 -2.39 -24.10
C GLU A 330 -0.42 -2.31 -24.27
N ASP A 331 0.11 -1.12 -24.59
CA ASP A 331 1.55 -0.88 -24.65
C ASP A 331 2.22 -1.08 -23.28
N LEU A 332 1.55 -0.61 -22.23
CA LEU A 332 1.99 -0.83 -20.85
C LEU A 332 1.97 -2.31 -20.48
N VAL A 333 0.89 -3.03 -20.77
CA VAL A 333 0.78 -4.48 -20.50
C VAL A 333 1.87 -5.26 -21.23
N SER A 334 2.11 -4.92 -22.49
CA SER A 334 3.20 -5.50 -23.30
C SER A 334 4.57 -5.22 -22.67
N SER A 335 4.79 -4.00 -22.18
CA SER A 335 6.02 -3.62 -21.48
C SER A 335 6.20 -4.40 -20.17
N TRP A 336 5.12 -4.64 -19.42
CA TRP A 336 5.16 -5.45 -18.19
C TRP A 336 5.47 -6.93 -18.46
N TRP A 337 4.99 -7.49 -19.57
CA TRP A 337 5.39 -8.83 -20.00
C TRP A 337 6.86 -8.89 -20.40
N ASN A 338 7.36 -7.89 -21.13
CA ASN A 338 8.78 -7.81 -21.48
C ASN A 338 9.67 -7.66 -20.23
N LEU A 339 9.23 -6.89 -19.24
CA LEU A 339 9.88 -6.79 -17.94
C LEU A 339 9.90 -8.15 -17.25
N SER A 340 8.76 -8.85 -17.19
CA SER A 340 8.66 -10.21 -16.63
C SER A 340 9.67 -11.16 -17.25
N ASP A 341 9.72 -11.22 -18.59
CA ASP A 341 10.62 -12.11 -19.32
C ASP A 341 12.09 -11.71 -19.08
N SER A 342 12.40 -10.40 -18.98
CA SER A 342 13.75 -9.91 -18.66
C SER A 342 14.18 -10.27 -17.24
N LEU A 343 13.31 -10.09 -16.25
CA LEU A 343 13.59 -10.43 -14.85
C LEU A 343 13.87 -11.92 -14.66
N VAL A 344 13.19 -12.80 -15.41
CA VAL A 344 13.45 -14.25 -15.38
C VAL A 344 14.84 -14.59 -15.91
N VAL A 345 15.32 -13.87 -16.92
CA VAL A 345 16.66 -14.04 -17.48
C VAL A 345 17.72 -13.48 -16.53
N SER A 346 17.50 -12.28 -16.00
CA SER A 346 18.48 -11.56 -15.21
C SER A 346 18.59 -12.07 -13.77
N TYR A 347 17.50 -12.55 -13.17
CA TYR A 347 17.47 -13.00 -11.77
C TYR A 347 17.06 -14.46 -11.68
N THR A 348 18.05 -15.34 -11.72
CA THR A 348 17.81 -16.79 -11.80
C THR A 348 18.70 -17.56 -10.84
N ASN A 349 18.09 -18.48 -10.08
CA ASN A 349 18.78 -19.36 -9.12
C ASN A 349 19.67 -18.60 -8.10
N GLY A 350 19.24 -17.40 -7.67
CA GLY A 350 20.00 -16.56 -6.73
C GLY A 350 21.14 -15.75 -7.37
N GLY A 351 21.39 -15.91 -8.66
CA GLY A 351 22.38 -15.14 -9.41
C GLY A 351 21.76 -13.95 -10.15
N ILE A 352 22.59 -12.93 -10.38
CA ILE A 352 22.25 -11.73 -11.17
C ILE A 352 23.05 -11.80 -12.48
N TYR A 353 22.39 -12.19 -13.55
CA TYR A 353 22.94 -12.31 -14.89
C TYR A 353 22.73 -11.03 -15.69
N ASP A 354 23.81 -10.47 -16.20
CA ASP A 354 23.75 -9.36 -17.16
C ASP A 354 23.77 -9.94 -18.59
N PRO A 355 22.68 -9.81 -19.36
CA PRO A 355 22.60 -10.36 -20.71
C PRO A 355 23.55 -9.68 -21.72
N VAL A 356 24.02 -8.46 -21.44
CA VAL A 356 24.94 -7.72 -22.31
C VAL A 356 26.37 -8.21 -22.11
N SER A 357 26.87 -8.19 -20.87
CA SER A 357 28.23 -8.65 -20.58
C SER A 357 28.37 -10.17 -20.50
N LYS A 358 27.24 -10.89 -20.37
CA LYS A 358 27.16 -12.34 -20.13
C LYS A 358 27.81 -12.79 -18.82
N ASN A 359 28.00 -11.86 -17.89
CA ASN A 359 28.53 -12.16 -16.57
C ASN A 359 27.39 -12.48 -15.60
N THR A 360 27.68 -13.34 -14.63
CA THR A 360 26.77 -13.61 -13.50
C THR A 360 27.44 -13.18 -12.22
N ALA A 361 26.78 -12.30 -11.47
CA ALA A 361 27.14 -11.98 -10.10
C ALA A 361 26.38 -12.89 -9.13
N TYR A 362 27.05 -13.29 -8.05
CA TYR A 362 26.46 -14.07 -6.96
C TYR A 362 26.60 -13.24 -5.69
N PRO A 363 25.62 -12.37 -5.37
CA PRO A 363 25.73 -11.47 -4.23
C PRO A 363 25.78 -12.22 -2.89
N GLY A 364 25.24 -13.43 -2.83
CA GLY A 364 25.09 -14.16 -1.56
C GLY A 364 24.10 -13.47 -0.62
N TYR A 365 24.16 -13.83 0.66
CA TYR A 365 23.39 -13.19 1.70
C TYR A 365 24.18 -12.03 2.33
N PRO A 366 23.51 -11.00 2.89
CA PRO A 366 24.21 -9.96 3.62
C PRO A 366 24.81 -10.50 4.93
N ASP A 367 25.88 -9.85 5.40
CA ASP A 367 26.64 -10.19 6.61
C ASP A 367 25.76 -10.48 7.84
N TRP A 368 24.80 -9.58 8.11
CA TRP A 368 23.89 -9.72 9.24
C TRP A 368 23.02 -10.98 9.14
N TRP A 369 22.67 -11.43 7.93
CA TRP A 369 21.89 -12.64 7.73
C TRP A 369 22.73 -13.89 8.03
N TYR A 370 24.01 -13.89 7.65
CA TYR A 370 24.92 -14.97 8.04
C TYR A 370 25.12 -15.03 9.55
N GLN A 371 25.23 -13.87 10.20
CA GLN A 371 25.28 -13.76 11.66
C GLN A 371 24.03 -14.34 12.32
N ASP A 372 22.84 -13.88 11.92
CA ASP A 372 21.57 -14.35 12.50
C ASP A 372 21.31 -15.84 12.22
N ALA A 373 21.78 -16.35 11.08
CA ALA A 373 21.66 -17.76 10.73
C ALA A 373 22.68 -18.67 11.44
N GLY A 374 23.68 -18.12 12.13
CA GLY A 374 24.77 -18.90 12.74
C GLY A 374 25.79 -19.44 11.73
N TYR A 375 25.88 -18.82 10.55
CA TYR A 375 26.80 -19.19 9.47
C TYR A 375 27.79 -18.08 9.11
N GLN A 376 28.04 -17.14 10.03
CA GLN A 376 29.00 -16.05 9.86
C GLN A 376 30.41 -16.54 9.51
N TYR A 377 30.82 -17.74 9.92
CA TYR A 377 32.09 -18.36 9.47
C TYR A 377 31.89 -19.56 8.52
N GLY A 378 30.64 -19.88 8.19
CA GLY A 378 30.25 -21.02 7.38
C GLY A 378 30.76 -22.37 7.93
N PRO A 379 30.69 -23.45 7.14
CA PRO A 379 31.21 -24.77 7.52
C PRO A 379 32.75 -24.86 7.42
N ARG A 380 33.46 -23.74 7.63
CA ARG A 380 34.92 -23.66 7.58
C ARG A 380 35.56 -23.86 8.95
N ILE A 381 34.76 -23.80 10.01
CA ILE A 381 35.15 -24.10 11.39
C ILE A 381 34.67 -25.51 11.73
N TYR A 382 35.57 -26.37 12.21
CA TYR A 382 35.21 -27.74 12.59
C TYR A 382 34.47 -27.81 13.93
N ASP A 383 34.80 -26.92 14.88
CA ASP A 383 34.14 -26.85 16.19
C ASP A 383 32.90 -25.94 16.16
N MET A 384 31.86 -26.40 15.48
CA MET A 384 30.58 -25.68 15.41
C MET A 384 29.89 -25.58 16.78
N ASN A 385 30.05 -26.57 17.66
CA ASN A 385 29.45 -26.51 19.00
C ASN A 385 30.13 -25.44 19.86
N GLY A 386 31.46 -25.31 19.77
CA GLY A 386 32.20 -24.21 20.40
C GLY A 386 31.73 -22.86 19.86
N LEU A 387 31.60 -22.74 18.55
CA LEU A 387 31.13 -21.51 17.91
C LEU A 387 29.71 -21.13 18.35
N ASP A 388 28.75 -22.05 18.28
CA ASP A 388 27.34 -21.82 18.66
C ASP A 388 27.17 -21.48 20.14
N SER A 389 28.08 -21.95 21.00
CA SER A 389 28.08 -21.65 22.43
C SER A 389 28.84 -20.39 22.82
N THR A 390 29.52 -19.73 21.85
CA THR A 390 30.25 -18.49 22.09
C THR A 390 29.30 -17.30 21.97
N PRO A 391 29.03 -16.56 23.05
CA PRO A 391 28.17 -15.38 22.99
C PRO A 391 28.86 -14.25 22.23
N ASP A 392 28.05 -13.35 21.68
CA ASP A 392 28.51 -12.05 21.14
C ASP A 392 29.61 -12.15 20.06
N LEU A 393 29.60 -13.24 19.27
CA LEU A 393 30.43 -13.35 18.07
C LEU A 393 30.09 -12.23 17.09
N VAL A 394 31.12 -11.63 16.50
CA VAL A 394 30.98 -10.54 15.54
C VAL A 394 31.53 -10.99 14.19
N TYR A 395 30.67 -11.03 13.18
CA TYR A 395 31.13 -11.16 11.81
C TYR A 395 31.96 -9.93 11.40
N VAL A 396 33.28 -10.11 11.35
CA VAL A 396 34.19 -9.16 10.73
C VAL A 396 34.31 -9.56 9.28
N ASN A 397 33.77 -8.75 8.37
CA ASN A 397 33.72 -9.01 6.92
C ASN A 397 35.12 -8.92 6.27
N GLU A 398 36.06 -9.71 6.77
CA GLU A 398 37.46 -9.74 6.39
C GLU A 398 37.95 -11.19 6.25
N THR A 399 38.91 -11.39 5.34
CA THR A 399 39.60 -12.67 5.23
C THR A 399 40.82 -12.67 6.13
N VAL A 400 40.81 -13.55 7.13
CA VAL A 400 41.91 -13.79 8.06
C VAL A 400 42.59 -15.11 7.74
N TYR A 401 43.91 -15.16 7.92
CA TYR A 401 44.71 -16.37 7.71
C TYR A 401 45.20 -16.90 9.04
N THR A 402 44.72 -18.07 9.43
CA THR A 402 45.09 -18.76 10.66
C THR A 402 45.97 -19.98 10.35
N THR A 403 46.51 -20.61 11.40
CA THR A 403 47.09 -21.95 11.24
C THR A 403 45.94 -22.96 11.15
N PRO A 404 45.97 -23.93 10.20
CA PRO A 404 44.91 -24.93 10.11
C PRO A 404 44.66 -25.63 11.44
N GLY A 405 43.41 -25.60 11.92
CA GLY A 405 42.99 -26.13 13.21
C GLY A 405 42.96 -25.12 14.37
N SER A 406 43.44 -23.88 14.17
CA SER A 406 43.40 -22.80 15.17
C SER A 406 42.33 -21.75 14.87
N GLU A 407 41.39 -22.03 13.95
CA GLU A 407 40.41 -21.06 13.48
C GLU A 407 39.47 -20.60 14.60
N TYR A 408 38.99 -21.54 15.43
CA TYR A 408 38.08 -21.23 16.54
C TYR A 408 38.77 -20.38 17.61
N GLU A 409 40.02 -20.70 17.96
CA GLU A 409 40.81 -19.93 18.94
C GLU A 409 41.04 -18.50 18.45
N TYR A 410 41.34 -18.32 17.17
CA TYR A 410 41.47 -17.00 16.56
C TYR A 410 40.18 -16.18 16.66
N ILE A 411 39.02 -16.81 16.39
CA ILE A 411 37.71 -16.15 16.51
C ILE A 411 37.47 -15.67 17.95
N LEU A 412 37.77 -16.50 18.95
CA LEU A 412 37.62 -16.14 20.36
C LEU A 412 38.49 -14.94 20.75
N GLU A 413 39.72 -14.87 20.24
CA GLU A 413 40.68 -13.82 20.58
C GLU A 413 40.39 -12.47 19.89
N HIS A 414 39.73 -12.48 18.73
CA HIS A 414 39.68 -11.29 17.87
C HIS A 414 38.28 -10.89 17.40
N GLN A 415 37.31 -11.80 17.43
CA GLN A 415 36.03 -11.63 16.73
C GLN A 415 34.82 -11.80 17.68
N THR A 416 34.99 -11.33 18.91
CA THR A 416 33.93 -11.15 19.90
C THR A 416 33.70 -9.67 20.15
N ALA A 417 32.50 -9.28 20.60
CA ALA A 417 32.17 -7.87 20.85
C ALA A 417 33.14 -7.18 21.82
N GLU A 418 33.73 -7.92 22.78
CA GLU A 418 34.75 -7.40 23.71
C GLU A 418 36.09 -7.11 23.02
N ASN A 419 36.42 -7.82 21.94
CA ASN A 419 37.73 -7.77 21.29
C ASN A 419 37.73 -6.95 19.97
N CYS A 420 36.55 -6.62 19.43
CA CYS A 420 36.39 -5.81 18.21
C CYS A 420 36.25 -4.28 18.45
N SER A 421 36.41 -3.80 19.70
CA SER A 421 36.21 -2.39 20.08
C SER A 421 37.34 -1.44 19.68
#